data_AF-A0A661AFF8-F1
#
_entry.id   AF-A0A661AFF8-F1
#
_cell.length_a   1.000
_cell.length_b   1.000
_cell.length_c   1.000
_cell.angle_alpha   90.00
_cell.angle_beta   90.00
_cell.angle_gamma   90.00
#
_symmetry.space_group_name_H-M   'P 1'
#
loop_
_entity.id
_entity.type
_entity.pdbx_description
1 polymer ?
#
loop_
_entity_poly.entity_id
_entity_poly.type
_entity_poly.pdbx_seq_one_letter_code
_entity_poly.pdbx_strand_id
1 'polypeptide(L)'
;MKEAILQHLSSLPPPLSVFLISTLPIFELRGGIPVGINVYHLPWWETFIFALLGNLFPVPFILYFLRLFHRVPIVKRYLERTKRRGELVEKYEALGLSLFVAIPLPVTGAWTGAALA
;
A
#
# COMPACT_ATOMS: atom_id res chain seq x y z
N MET A 1 9.76 -5.09 22.45
CA MET A 1 8.90 -5.15 21.24
C MET A 1 9.66 -4.73 19.97
N LYS A 2 10.39 -3.61 19.96
CA LYS A 2 11.26 -3.22 18.83
C LYS A 2 12.34 -4.27 18.49
N GLU A 3 12.96 -4.87 19.50
CA GLU A 3 14.03 -5.88 19.31
C GLU A 3 13.54 -7.17 18.67
N ALA A 4 12.35 -7.66 19.03
CA ALA A 4 11.77 -8.87 18.44
C ALA A 4 11.44 -8.68 16.94
N ILE A 5 10.96 -7.49 16.57
CA ILE A 5 10.66 -7.12 15.18
C ILE A 5 11.95 -7.06 14.37
N LEU A 6 13.01 -6.46 14.93
CA LEU A 6 14.33 -6.40 14.28
C LEU A 6 14.97 -7.78 14.13
N GLN A 7 14.77 -8.69 15.09
CA GLN A 7 15.29 -10.05 15.06
C GLN A 7 14.59 -10.91 14.00
N HIS A 8 13.27 -10.76 13.82
CA HIS A 8 12.54 -11.45 12.76
C HIS A 8 12.84 -10.86 11.36
N LEU A 9 13.04 -9.54 11.26
CA LEU A 9 13.42 -8.86 10.01
C LEU A 9 14.85 -9.18 9.55
N SER A 10 15.74 -9.58 10.46
CA SER A 10 17.12 -10.00 10.16
C SER A 10 17.24 -11.47 9.78
N SER A 11 16.21 -12.28 10.05
CA SER A 11 16.12 -13.67 9.58
C SER A 11 15.60 -13.82 8.14
N LEU A 12 15.02 -12.77 7.57
CA LEU A 12 14.47 -12.78 6.21
C LEU A 12 15.45 -12.14 5.21
N PRO A 13 15.54 -12.66 3.97
CA PRO A 13 16.31 -12.02 2.91
C PRO A 13 15.86 -10.56 2.73
N PRO A 14 16.77 -9.58 2.70
CA PRO A 14 16.41 -8.17 2.57
C PRO A 14 15.43 -7.84 1.43
N PRO A 15 15.55 -8.44 0.22
CA PRO A 15 14.60 -8.17 -0.86
C PRO A 15 13.19 -8.71 -0.58
N LEU A 16 13.11 -9.84 0.14
CA LEU A 16 11.83 -10.42 0.57
C LEU A 16 11.15 -9.55 1.63
N SER A 17 11.91 -8.99 2.56
CA SER A 17 11.40 -8.03 3.54
C SER A 17 10.82 -6.78 2.85
N VAL A 18 11.50 -6.25 1.83
CA VAL A 18 10.99 -5.13 1.02
C VAL A 18 9.68 -5.51 0.33
N PHE A 19 9.63 -6.68 -0.30
CA PHE A 19 8.41 -7.18 -0.95
C PHE A 19 7.24 -7.26 0.05
N LEU A 20 7.44 -7.91 1.20
CA LEU A 20 6.40 -8.12 2.20
C LEU A 20 5.91 -6.79 2.79
N ILE A 21 6.82 -5.86 3.08
CA ILE A 21 6.47 -4.53 3.57
C ILE A 21 5.66 -3.77 2.51
N SER A 22 6.04 -3.86 1.23
CA SER A 22 5.30 -3.24 0.14
C SER A 22 3.97 -3.90 -0.19
N THR A 23 3.76 -5.15 0.21
CA THR A 23 2.44 -5.79 0.13
C THR A 23 1.49 -5.29 1.20
N LEU A 24 1.96 -4.73 2.33
CA LEU A 24 1.07 -4.27 3.40
C LEU A 24 0.25 -3.02 3.00
N PRO A 25 -1.05 -2.96 3.36
CA PRO A 25 -1.98 -1.89 2.92
C PRO A 25 -1.62 -0.48 3.36
N ILE A 26 -0.82 -0.34 4.42
CA ILE A 26 -0.48 0.97 5.00
C ILE A 26 0.85 1.49 4.45
N PHE A 27 1.80 0.58 4.25
CA PHE A 27 3.19 0.92 3.94
C PHE A 27 3.41 1.03 2.43
N GLU A 28 2.92 0.08 1.64
CA GLU A 28 3.08 0.05 0.18
C GLU A 28 4.55 0.32 -0.27
N LEU A 29 4.73 0.88 -1.47
CA LEU A 29 6.04 1.34 -1.97
C LEU A 29 6.70 2.38 -1.04
N ARG A 30 5.88 3.18 -0.34
CA ARG A 30 6.34 4.29 0.50
C ARG A 30 7.07 3.83 1.75
N GLY A 31 6.76 2.64 2.25
CA GLY A 31 7.49 1.98 3.33
C GLY A 31 8.59 1.05 2.82
N GLY A 32 8.33 0.28 1.76
CA GLY A 32 9.31 -0.68 1.24
C GLY A 32 10.56 -0.03 0.67
N ILE A 33 10.43 1.09 -0.05
CA ILE A 33 11.58 1.78 -0.65
C ILE A 33 12.52 2.36 0.42
N PRO A 34 12.06 3.16 1.41
CA PRO A 34 12.92 3.64 2.48
C PRO A 34 13.54 2.52 3.31
N VAL A 35 12.81 1.42 3.54
CA VAL A 35 13.38 0.26 4.27
C VAL A 35 14.47 -0.42 3.44
N GLY A 36 14.25 -0.64 2.15
CA GLY A 36 15.26 -1.25 1.26
C GLY A 36 16.54 -0.41 1.17
N ILE A 37 16.41 0.91 1.00
CA ILE A 37 17.56 1.80 0.83
C ILE A 37 18.23 2.15 2.17
N ASN A 38 17.46 2.54 3.19
CA ASN A 38 18.02 3.12 4.41
C ASN A 38 18.31 2.08 5.51
N VAL A 39 17.59 0.95 5.53
CA VAL A 39 17.77 -0.09 6.56
C VAL A 39 18.60 -1.24 6.02
N TYR A 40 18.28 -1.70 4.81
CA TYR A 40 18.94 -2.86 4.21
C TYR A 40 20.08 -2.51 3.24
N HIS A 41 20.26 -1.22 2.91
CA HIS A 41 21.29 -0.72 2.00
C HIS A 41 21.32 -1.44 0.64
N LEU A 42 20.15 -1.88 0.18
CA LEU A 42 20.01 -2.53 -1.12
C LEU A 42 20.21 -1.52 -2.25
N PRO A 43 20.69 -1.97 -3.42
CA PRO A 43 20.67 -1.17 -4.64
C PRO A 43 19.25 -0.65 -4.92
N TRP A 44 19.17 0.58 -5.42
CA TRP A 44 17.88 1.23 -5.69
C TRP A 44 17.03 0.43 -6.69
N TRP A 45 17.65 -0.20 -7.68
CA TRP A 45 16.96 -0.98 -8.72
C TRP A 45 16.35 -2.26 -8.14
N GLU A 46 17.09 -2.94 -7.26
CA GLU A 46 16.61 -4.15 -6.60
C GLU A 46 15.46 -3.80 -5.65
N THR A 47 15.66 -2.78 -4.82
CA THR A 47 14.61 -2.26 -3.93
C THR A 47 13.35 -1.90 -4.71
N PHE A 48 13.49 -1.20 -5.84
CA PHE A 48 12.37 -0.79 -6.68
C PHE A 48 11.61 -2.00 -7.24
N ILE A 49 12.31 -2.99 -7.79
CA ILE A 49 11.67 -4.19 -8.37
C ILE A 49 10.87 -4.94 -7.30
N PHE A 50 11.48 -5.22 -6.14
CA PHE A 50 10.79 -5.97 -5.09
C PHE A 50 9.65 -5.18 -4.46
N ALA A 51 9.80 -3.86 -4.27
CA ALA A 51 8.73 -3.01 -3.77
C ALA A 51 7.57 -2.90 -4.78
N LEU A 52 7.87 -2.81 -6.07
CA LEU A 52 6.86 -2.80 -7.14
C LEU A 52 6.08 -4.11 -7.19
N LEU A 53 6.78 -5.24 -7.21
CA LEU A 53 6.15 -6.56 -7.20
C LEU A 53 5.31 -6.78 -5.94
N GLY A 54 5.83 -6.38 -4.77
CA GLY A 54 5.10 -6.47 -3.51
C GLY A 54 3.81 -5.64 -3.52
N ASN A 55 3.86 -4.45 -4.11
CA ASN A 55 2.71 -3.55 -4.22
C ASN A 55 1.67 -4.01 -5.26
N LEU A 56 2.09 -4.67 -6.34
CA LEU A 56 1.19 -5.21 -7.36
C LEU A 56 0.55 -6.54 -6.95
N PHE A 57 1.26 -7.35 -6.15
CA PHE A 57 0.80 -8.65 -5.69
C PHE A 57 -0.61 -8.66 -5.08
N PRO A 58 -1.00 -7.75 -4.15
CA PRO A 58 -2.32 -7.79 -3.51
C PRO A 58 -3.47 -7.35 -4.42
N VAL A 59 -3.19 -6.58 -5.48
CA VAL A 59 -4.20 -6.00 -6.40
C VAL A 59 -5.15 -7.03 -7.01
N PRO A 60 -4.70 -8.11 -7.67
CA PRO A 60 -5.60 -9.12 -8.24
C PRO A 60 -6.48 -9.79 -7.18
N PHE A 61 -5.97 -10.00 -5.97
CA PHE A 61 -6.74 -10.59 -4.87
C PHE A 61 -7.82 -9.64 -4.35
N ILE A 62 -7.49 -8.35 -4.18
CA ILE A 62 -8.46 -7.32 -3.77
C ILE A 62 -9.60 -7.24 -4.78
N LEU A 63 -9.28 -7.14 -6.07
CA LEU A 63 -10.28 -7.07 -7.14
C LEU A 63 -11.14 -8.33 -7.21
N TYR A 64 -10.54 -9.51 -7.06
CA TYR A 64 -11.27 -10.78 -7.03
C TYR A 64 -12.22 -10.86 -5.82
N PHE A 65 -11.74 -10.51 -4.62
CA PHE A 65 -12.53 -10.58 -3.40
C PHE A 65 -13.67 -9.55 -3.39
N LEU A 66 -13.45 -8.37 -3.95
CA LEU A 66 -14.49 -7.35 -4.11
C LEU A 66 -15.60 -7.81 -5.03
N ARG A 67 -15.27 -8.43 -6.17
CA ARG A 67 -16.29 -9.01 -7.07
C ARG A 67 -17.15 -10.04 -6.36
N LEU A 68 -16.51 -10.94 -5.61
CA LEU A 68 -17.19 -12.05 -4.95
C LEU A 68 -18.05 -11.60 -3.75
N PHE A 69 -17.56 -10.63 -2.96
CA PHE A 69 -18.16 -10.24 -1.68
C PHE A 69 -18.76 -8.83 -1.66
N HIS A 70 -19.01 -8.20 -2.81
CA HIS A 70 -19.62 -6.87 -2.89
C HIS A 70 -20.96 -6.73 -2.13
N ARG A 71 -21.68 -7.84 -1.90
CA ARG A 71 -22.96 -7.86 -1.17
C ARG A 71 -22.82 -8.06 0.34
N VAL A 72 -21.61 -8.32 0.85
CA VAL A 72 -21.40 -8.51 2.28
C VAL A 72 -21.45 -7.15 3.00
N PRO A 73 -22.25 -6.99 4.08
CA PRO A 73 -22.43 -5.70 4.75
C PRO A 73 -21.14 -5.06 5.25
N ILE A 74 -20.17 -5.87 5.69
CA ILE A 74 -18.86 -5.43 6.16
C ILE A 74 -18.03 -4.84 5.00
N VAL A 75 -18.02 -5.52 3.85
CA VAL A 75 -17.34 -5.05 2.63
C VAL A 75 -18.00 -3.77 2.13
N LYS A 76 -19.34 -3.72 2.12
CA LYS A 76 -20.10 -2.53 1.75
C LYS A 76 -19.78 -1.33 2.66
N ARG A 77 -19.69 -1.53 3.99
CA ARG A 77 -19.32 -0.48 4.95
C ARG A 77 -17.87 0.02 4.76
N TYR A 78 -16.95 -0.88 4.40
CA TYR A 78 -15.58 -0.50 4.04
C TYR A 78 -15.56 0.30 2.74
N LEU A 79 -16.23 -0.18 1.69
CA LEU A 79 -16.37 0.52 0.42
C LEU A 79 -16.99 1.91 0.56
N GLU A 80 -18.03 2.06 1.39
CA GLU A 80 -18.65 3.36 1.65
C GLU A 80 -17.73 4.33 2.41
N ARG A 81 -16.91 3.82 3.34
CA ARG A 81 -15.87 4.64 3.99
C ARG A 81 -14.82 5.10 2.98
N THR A 82 -14.46 4.27 2.01
CA THR A 82 -13.51 4.63 0.96
C THR A 82 -14.13 5.61 -0.03
N LYS A 83 -15.40 5.43 -0.44
CA LYS A 83 -16.15 6.35 -1.31
C LYS A 83 -16.29 7.76 -0.73
N ARG A 84 -16.59 7.90 0.56
CA ARG A 84 -16.64 9.21 1.23
C ARG A 84 -15.30 9.97 1.20
N ARG A 85 -14.17 9.27 1.07
CA ARG A 85 -12.86 9.90 0.88
C ARG A 85 -12.63 10.33 -0.57
N GLY A 86 -13.25 9.64 -1.53
CA GLY A 86 -13.26 10.03 -2.95
C GLY A 86 -14.07 11.31 -3.21
N GLU A 87 -15.20 11.50 -2.53
CA GLU A 87 -16.04 12.72 -2.67
C GLU A 87 -15.28 14.01 -2.30
N LEU A 88 -14.31 13.95 -1.38
CA LEU A 88 -13.44 15.09 -1.05
C LEU A 88 -12.43 15.40 -2.16
N VAL A 89 -12.02 14.39 -2.95
CA VAL A 89 -11.13 14.60 -4.12
C VAL A 89 -11.94 15.14 -5.30
N GLU A 90 -13.15 14.64 -5.50
CA GLU A 90 -14.09 15.12 -6.53
C GLU A 90 -14.51 16.59 -6.31
N LYS A 91 -14.73 16.99 -5.05
CA LYS A 91 -15.18 18.35 -4.71
C LYS A 91 -14.15 19.45 -4.95
N TYR A 92 -12.85 19.12 -4.93
CA TYR A 92 -11.75 20.09 -5.09
C TYR A 92 -10.94 19.88 -6.38
N GLU A 93 -11.40 18.99 -7.25
CA GLU A 93 -10.84 18.66 -8.57
C GLU A 93 -9.28 18.72 -8.57
N ALA A 94 -8.70 19.65 -9.33
CA ALA A 94 -7.26 19.78 -9.51
C ALA A 94 -6.48 20.17 -8.24
N LEU A 95 -7.07 20.99 -7.36
CA LEU A 95 -6.41 21.45 -6.12
C LEU A 95 -6.39 20.35 -5.05
N GLY A 96 -7.51 19.63 -4.91
CA GLY A 96 -7.60 18.46 -4.02
C GLY A 96 -6.64 17.37 -4.44
N LEU A 97 -6.58 17.08 -5.74
CA LEU A 97 -5.66 16.10 -6.30
C LEU A 97 -4.18 16.51 -6.11
N SER A 98 -3.86 17.78 -6.35
CA SER A 98 -2.49 18.29 -6.21
C SER A 98 -1.98 18.21 -4.77
N LEU A 99 -2.79 18.61 -3.78
CA LEU A 99 -2.45 18.49 -2.35
C LEU A 99 -2.39 17.03 -1.89
N PHE A 100 -3.27 16.17 -2.41
CA PHE A 100 -3.28 14.74 -2.09
C PHE A 100 -2.07 13.98 -2.63
N VAL A 101 -1.56 14.39 -3.81
CA VAL A 101 -0.33 13.85 -4.40
C VAL A 101 0.91 14.45 -3.72
N ALA A 102 0.88 15.73 -3.39
CA ALA A 102 2.01 16.43 -2.77
C ALA A 102 2.26 15.99 -1.32
N ILE A 103 1.22 15.60 -0.57
CA ILE A 103 1.37 15.08 0.78
C ILE A 103 1.47 13.55 0.68
N PRO A 104 2.61 12.94 1.07
CA PRO A 104 2.76 11.48 1.09
C PRO A 104 1.94 10.88 2.26
N LEU A 105 0.62 10.95 2.18
CA LEU A 105 -0.28 10.41 3.21
C LEU A 105 -0.21 8.88 3.20
N PRO A 106 0.02 8.21 4.33
CA PRO A 106 -0.11 6.75 4.38
C PRO A 106 -1.55 6.36 3.98
N VAL A 107 -1.73 5.18 3.36
CA VAL A 107 -3.06 4.63 2.99
C VAL A 107 -3.69 5.20 1.69
N THR A 108 -2.93 5.87 0.81
CA THR A 108 -3.44 6.45 -0.45
C THR A 108 -2.81 5.89 -1.73
N GLY A 109 -2.57 4.59 -1.83
CA GLY A 109 -2.06 3.99 -3.06
C GLY A 109 -2.81 2.74 -3.52
N ALA A 110 -2.09 1.75 -4.02
CA ALA A 110 -2.64 0.66 -4.83
C ALA A 110 -3.73 -0.14 -4.11
N TRP A 111 -3.64 -0.31 -2.79
CA TRP A 111 -4.69 -0.99 -2.02
C TRP A 111 -6.01 -0.22 -2.01
N THR A 112 -5.93 1.09 -1.79
CA THR A 112 -7.11 1.97 -1.76
C THR A 112 -7.68 2.18 -3.16
N GLY A 113 -6.82 2.29 -4.18
CA GLY A 113 -7.23 2.39 -5.58
C GLY A 113 -7.95 1.12 -6.06
N ALA A 114 -7.40 -0.07 -5.78
CA ALA A 114 -8.05 -1.33 -6.12
C ALA A 114 -9.37 -1.53 -5.36
N ALA A 115 -9.52 -0.95 -4.18
CA ALA A 115 -10.76 -0.97 -3.42
C ALA A 115 -11.83 0.00 -3.93
N LEU A 116 -11.45 1.04 -4.68
CA LEU A 116 -12.37 2.02 -5.27
C LEU A 116 -12.83 1.65 -6.69
N ALA A 117 -12.06 0.83 -7.40
CA ALA A 117 -12.36 0.34 -8.74
C ALA A 117 -13.50 -0.69 -8.77
#